data_AF-A0A3N6BR54-F1
#
_entry.id   AF-A0A3N6BR54-F1
#
_cell.length_a   1.000
_cell.length_b   1.000
_cell.length_c   1.000
_cell.angle_alpha   90.00
_cell.angle_beta   90.00
_cell.angle_gamma   90.00
#
_symmetry.space_group_name_H-M   'P 1'
#
loop_
_entity.id
_entity.type
_entity.pdbx_description
1 polymer ?
#
loop_
_entity_poly.entity_id
_entity_poly.type
_entity_poly.pdbx_seq_one_letter_code
_entity_poly.pdbx_strand_id
1 'polypeptide(L)'
;MKIQLNFDEQYQEVEVHIHANKLDDEVQKIINQLKTPSQNMIDGYINQEICMLKASEIYTIYVEKGKVFLQTDEEEYQSKKKLYEIEEIFQKQFSRVNKSTLVNIDHIRSFQMDLVGTTLLILDNGTSVHVSRKYFKELKKKLGIGKEV
;
A
#
# COMPACT_ATOMS: atom_id res chain seq x y z
N MET A 1 16.23 15.93 -7.85
CA MET A 1 16.72 15.51 -6.52
C MET A 1 18.12 14.92 -6.66
N LYS A 2 19.10 15.44 -5.92
CA LYS A 2 20.46 14.88 -5.81
C LYS A 2 20.58 14.26 -4.42
N ILE A 3 20.94 12.98 -4.34
CA ILE A 3 21.14 12.28 -3.06
C ILE A 3 22.65 12.20 -2.80
N GLN A 4 23.09 12.60 -1.61
CA GLN A 4 24.46 12.47 -1.15
C GLN A 4 24.46 11.51 0.06
N LEU A 5 25.29 10.48 0.01
CA LEU A 5 25.49 9.52 1.09
C LEU A 5 26.89 9.74 1.65
N ASN A 6 26.97 10.05 2.94
CA ASN A 6 28.23 10.23 3.66
C ASN A 6 28.32 9.15 4.74
N PHE A 7 29.36 8.32 4.69
CA PHE A 7 29.66 7.34 5.73
C PHE A 7 30.94 7.80 6.42
N ASP A 8 30.85 8.07 7.72
CA ASP A 8 31.97 8.53 8.53
C ASP A 8 31.74 8.05 9.98
N GLU A 9 32.81 7.64 10.65
CA GLU A 9 32.76 7.12 12.03
C GLU A 9 32.32 8.18 13.06
N GLN A 10 32.34 9.47 12.70
CA GLN A 10 31.85 10.55 13.55
C GLN A 10 30.33 10.51 13.79
N TYR A 11 29.56 9.86 12.91
CA TYR A 11 28.11 9.78 13.02
C TYR A 11 27.71 8.57 13.86
N GLN A 12 27.29 8.80 15.10
CA GLN A 12 26.84 7.74 16.01
C GLN A 12 25.41 7.27 15.75
N GLU A 13 24.62 8.08 15.04
CA GLU A 13 23.25 7.78 14.64
C GLU A 13 22.99 8.24 13.20
N VAL A 14 21.89 7.78 12.61
CA VAL A 14 21.48 8.20 11.27
C VAL A 14 20.91 9.61 11.34
N GLU A 15 21.63 10.57 10.76
CA GLU A 15 21.18 11.94 10.60
C GLU A 15 20.70 12.21 9.16
N VAL A 16 19.67 13.05 9.01
CA VAL A 16 19.15 13.46 7.69
C VAL A 16 19.20 14.98 7.56
N HIS A 17 20.05 15.48 6.66
CA HIS A 17 20.15 16.92 6.34
C HIS A 17 19.40 17.23 5.04
N ILE A 18 18.40 18.12 5.12
CA ILE A 18 17.64 18.58 3.95
C ILE A 18 18.07 20.00 3.60
N HIS A 19 18.77 20.17 2.48
CA HIS A 19 19.16 21.47 1.96
C HIS A 19 18.20 21.90 0.84
N ALA A 20 17.42 22.95 1.07
CA ALA A 20 16.48 23.50 0.09
C ALA A 20 16.52 25.03 0.10
N ASN A 21 16.19 25.67 -1.03
CA ASN A 21 16.16 27.13 -1.15
C ASN A 21 14.93 27.76 -0.45
N LYS A 22 13.85 27.00 -0.29
CA LYS A 22 12.64 27.39 0.46
C LYS A 22 11.93 26.14 0.97
N LEU A 23 11.04 26.33 1.93
CA LEU A 23 10.09 25.31 2.37
C LEU A 23 8.87 25.34 1.43
N ASP A 24 8.80 24.39 0.50
CA ASP A 24 7.66 24.22 -0.41
C ASP A 24 7.02 22.82 -0.27
N ASP A 25 6.00 22.55 -1.07
CA ASP A 25 5.24 21.30 -1.01
C ASP A 25 6.12 20.05 -1.24
N GLU A 26 7.17 20.17 -2.06
CA GLU A 26 8.10 19.06 -2.30
C GLU A 26 8.93 18.78 -1.05
N VAL A 27 9.50 19.82 -0.43
CA VAL A 27 10.27 19.70 0.82
C VAL A 27 9.39 19.19 1.97
N GLN A 28 8.17 19.70 2.10
CA GLN A 28 7.21 19.23 3.11
C GLN A 28 6.87 17.74 2.94
N LYS A 29 6.69 17.29 1.69
CA LYS A 29 6.42 15.87 1.41
C LYS A 29 7.58 14.97 1.85
N ILE A 30 8.83 15.39 1.64
CA ILE A 30 10.02 14.64 2.09
C ILE A 30 10.04 14.56 3.63
N ILE A 31 9.83 15.68 4.32
CA ILE A 31 9.79 15.73 5.79
C ILE A 31 8.74 14.77 6.34
N ASN A 32 7.52 14.78 5.79
CA ASN A 32 6.43 13.93 6.26
C ASN A 32 6.70 12.44 6.02
N GLN A 33 7.34 12.09 4.90
CA GLN A 33 7.72 10.70 4.61
C GLN A 33 8.80 10.17 5.56
N LEU A 34 9.68 11.03 6.06
CA LEU A 34 10.76 10.67 6.99
C LEU A 34 10.28 10.62 8.45
N LYS A 35 9.35 11.51 8.83
CA LYS A 35 8.82 11.60 10.20
C LYS A 35 7.76 10.56 10.52
N THR A 36 7.04 10.06 9.53
CA THR A 36 6.00 9.06 9.76
C THR A 36 6.68 7.72 10.05
N PRO A 37 6.58 7.16 11.26
CA PRO A 37 6.99 5.78 11.49
C PRO A 37 6.27 4.94 10.45
N SER A 38 6.98 4.09 9.72
CA SER A 38 6.34 3.14 8.81
C SER A 38 5.45 2.24 9.65
N GLN A 39 4.18 2.61 9.78
CA GLN A 39 3.21 1.78 10.45
C GLN A 39 3.04 0.57 9.56
N ASN A 40 3.62 -0.54 10.01
CA ASN A 40 3.65 -1.80 9.28
C ASN A 40 2.68 -2.81 9.90
N MET A 41 1.92 -2.41 10.92
CA MET A 41 0.93 -3.25 11.58
C MET A 41 -0.43 -2.57 11.72
N ILE A 42 -1.49 -3.38 11.63
CA ILE A 42 -2.89 -2.99 11.80
C ILE A 42 -3.59 -3.97 12.73
N ASP A 43 -4.52 -3.48 13.55
CA ASP A 43 -5.38 -4.31 14.38
C ASP A 43 -6.52 -4.93 13.55
N GLY A 44 -6.62 -6.25 13.61
CA GLY A 44 -7.69 -7.06 13.03
C GLY A 44 -8.50 -7.76 14.13
N TYR A 45 -9.79 -7.97 13.90
CA TYR A 45 -10.70 -8.57 14.86
C TYR A 45 -11.31 -9.86 14.28
N ILE A 46 -11.16 -10.97 15.00
CA ILE A 46 -11.74 -12.28 14.65
C ILE A 46 -12.16 -12.99 15.94
N ASN A 47 -13.31 -13.66 15.96
CA ASN A 47 -13.77 -14.48 17.10
C ASN A 47 -13.69 -13.82 18.50
N GLN A 48 -13.89 -12.50 18.60
CA GLN A 48 -13.74 -11.67 19.82
C GLN A 48 -12.30 -11.39 20.27
N GLU A 49 -11.31 -11.83 19.51
CA GLU A 49 -9.89 -11.55 19.71
C GLU A 49 -9.43 -10.35 18.88
N ILE A 50 -8.35 -9.72 19.33
CA ILE A 50 -7.66 -8.64 18.60
C ILE A 50 -6.28 -9.16 18.21
N CYS A 51 -6.02 -9.20 16.91
CA CYS A 51 -4.78 -9.69 16.33
C CYS A 51 -4.02 -8.51 15.70
N MET A 52 -2.72 -8.42 15.98
CA MET A 52 -1.85 -7.43 15.35
C MET A 52 -1.25 -8.04 14.09
N LEU A 53 -1.71 -7.58 12.92
CA LEU A 53 -1.33 -8.13 11.61
C LEU A 53 -0.26 -7.26 10.97
N LYS A 54 0.75 -7.87 10.35
CA LYS A 54 1.68 -7.11 9.51
C LYS A 54 1.04 -6.81 8.17
N ALA A 55 1.32 -5.64 7.62
CA ALA A 55 0.88 -5.27 6.27
C ALA A 55 1.32 -6.28 5.21
N SER A 56 2.50 -6.90 5.39
CA SER A 56 3.06 -7.94 4.52
C SER A 56 2.36 -9.30 4.61
N GLU A 57 1.48 -9.51 5.58
CA GLU A 57 0.69 -10.75 5.73
C GLU A 57 -0.69 -10.60 5.08
N ILE A 58 -1.07 -9.38 4.69
CA ILE A 58 -2.38 -9.04 4.16
C ILE A 58 -2.29 -8.94 2.64
N TYR A 59 -3.12 -9.72 1.97
CA TYR A 59 -3.25 -9.80 0.51
C TYR A 59 -4.19 -8.74 -0.04
N THR A 60 -5.39 -8.70 0.53
CA THR A 60 -6.44 -7.77 0.11
C THR A 60 -7.13 -7.15 1.32
N ILE A 61 -7.66 -5.95 1.10
CA ILE A 61 -8.49 -5.26 2.08
C ILE A 61 -9.75 -4.82 1.36
N TYR A 62 -10.91 -5.28 1.79
CA TYR A 62 -12.15 -5.01 1.07
C TYR A 62 -13.32 -4.66 1.98
N VAL A 63 -14.31 -4.02 1.37
CA VAL A 63 -15.59 -3.70 2.01
C VAL A 63 -16.63 -4.73 1.60
N GLU A 64 -17.19 -5.43 2.56
CA GLU A 64 -18.36 -6.29 2.37
C GLU A 64 -19.43 -5.94 3.41
N LYS A 65 -20.69 -5.77 2.96
CA LYS A 65 -21.85 -5.45 3.82
C LYS A 65 -21.58 -4.29 4.80
N GLY A 66 -20.84 -3.27 4.35
CA GLY A 66 -20.52 -2.07 5.13
C GLY A 66 -19.40 -2.22 6.17
N LYS A 67 -18.77 -3.40 6.24
CA LYS A 67 -17.61 -3.71 7.09
C LYS A 67 -16.35 -3.84 6.26
N VAL A 68 -15.20 -3.53 6.86
CA VAL A 68 -13.89 -3.70 6.23
C VAL A 68 -13.26 -5.00 6.72
N PHE A 69 -12.70 -5.77 5.80
CA PHE A 69 -12.02 -7.03 6.06
C PHE A 69 -10.57 -6.96 5.56
N LEU A 70 -9.67 -7.55 6.33
CA LEU A 70 -8.25 -7.74 6.06
C LEU A 70 -8.06 -9.23 5.74
N GLN A 71 -7.81 -9.55 4.48
CA GLN A 71 -7.62 -10.94 4.05
C GLN A 71 -6.15 -11.30 4.13
N THR A 72 -5.83 -12.31 4.94
CA THR A 72 -4.52 -12.98 4.95
C THR A 72 -4.62 -14.29 4.16
N ASP A 73 -3.56 -15.09 4.16
CA ASP A 73 -3.61 -16.42 3.53
C ASP A 73 -4.43 -17.43 4.36
N GLU A 74 -4.48 -17.23 5.68
CA GLU A 74 -5.11 -18.16 6.62
C GLU A 74 -6.55 -17.75 6.94
N GLU A 75 -6.74 -16.48 7.31
CA GLU A 75 -7.99 -15.98 7.86
C GLU A 75 -8.33 -14.55 7.38
N GLU A 76 -9.59 -14.15 7.63
CA GLU A 76 -10.11 -12.81 7.37
C GLU A 76 -10.44 -12.09 8.68
N TYR A 77 -9.87 -10.90 8.84
CA TYR A 77 -10.04 -10.12 10.06
C TYR A 77 -10.89 -8.89 9.79
N GLN A 78 -11.88 -8.60 10.63
CA GLN A 78 -12.62 -7.35 10.52
C GLN A 78 -11.73 -6.19 10.96
N SER A 79 -11.72 -5.06 10.26
CA SER A 79 -11.13 -3.80 10.74
C SER A 79 -12.22 -2.81 11.16
N LYS A 80 -11.94 -2.03 12.20
CA LYS A 80 -12.78 -0.89 12.60
C LYS A 80 -12.51 0.37 11.77
N LYS A 81 -11.34 0.44 11.12
CA LYS A 81 -10.98 1.54 10.22
C LYS A 81 -11.75 1.44 8.91
N LYS A 82 -12.03 2.58 8.29
CA LYS A 82 -12.58 2.67 6.95
C LYS A 82 -11.49 2.40 5.91
N LEU A 83 -11.90 1.94 4.74
CA LEU A 83 -11.00 1.58 3.65
C LEU A 83 -10.05 2.73 3.26
N TYR A 84 -10.53 3.98 3.24
CA TYR A 84 -9.70 5.14 2.88
C TYR A 84 -8.67 5.48 3.97
N GLU A 85 -8.99 5.29 5.25
CA GLU A 85 -8.04 5.50 6.35
C GLU A 85 -6.87 4.51 6.25
N ILE A 86 -7.18 3.25 5.93
CA ILE A 86 -6.17 2.21 5.74
C ILE A 86 -5.31 2.52 4.50
N GLU A 87 -5.93 2.98 3.41
CA GLU A 87 -5.22 3.39 2.20
C GLU A 87 -4.23 4.52 2.46
N GLU A 88 -4.59 5.52 3.28
CA GLU A 88 -3.69 6.61 3.65
C GLU A 88 -2.53 6.15 4.53
N ILE A 89 -2.80 5.30 5.52
CA ILE A 89 -1.79 4.78 6.45
C ILE A 89 -0.78 3.90 5.71
N PHE A 90 -1.26 3.00 4.85
CA PHE A 90 -0.44 2.00 4.16
C PHE A 90 -0.33 2.28 2.65
N GLN A 91 -0.30 3.56 2.27
CA GLN A 91 -0.23 3.99 0.87
C GLN A 91 0.97 3.43 0.09
N LYS A 92 2.03 3.01 0.78
CA LYS A 92 3.21 2.39 0.17
C LYS A 92 2.93 0.94 -0.20
N GLN A 93 2.34 0.16 0.71
CA GLN A 93 2.08 -1.27 0.55
C GLN A 93 0.80 -1.56 -0.26
N PHE A 94 -0.27 -0.79 -0.05
CA PHE A 94 -1.57 -1.08 -0.67
C PHE A 94 -1.91 -0.11 -1.80
N SER A 95 -2.59 -0.62 -2.81
CA SER A 95 -3.14 0.17 -3.91
C SER A 95 -4.61 -0.17 -4.11
N ARG A 96 -5.45 0.86 -4.26
CA ARG A 96 -6.85 0.68 -4.59
C ARG A 96 -7.00 0.16 -6.00
N VAL A 97 -7.81 -0.89 -6.18
CA VAL A 97 -8.07 -1.53 -7.48
C VAL A 97 -9.51 -1.39 -7.95
N ASN A 98 -10.43 -1.15 -7.01
CA ASN A 98 -11.82 -0.82 -7.29
C ASN A 98 -12.40 0.02 -6.13
N LYS A 99 -13.69 0.34 -6.17
CA LYS A 99 -14.31 1.23 -5.15
C LYS A 99 -14.23 0.65 -3.73
N SER A 100 -14.17 -0.67 -3.60
CA SER A 100 -14.30 -1.39 -2.34
C SER A 100 -13.10 -2.24 -1.99
N THR A 101 -11.99 -2.19 -2.75
CA THR A 101 -10.86 -3.13 -2.56
C THR A 101 -9.51 -2.43 -2.72
N LEU A 102 -8.62 -2.68 -1.77
CA LEU A 102 -7.18 -2.46 -1.85
C LEU A 102 -6.47 -3.80 -2.00
N VAL A 103 -5.36 -3.83 -2.72
CA VAL A 103 -4.46 -4.99 -2.81
C VAL A 103 -3.07 -4.59 -2.35
N ASN A 104 -2.38 -5.51 -1.70
CA ASN A 104 -0.97 -5.34 -1.41
C ASN A 104 -0.18 -5.53 -2.71
N ILE A 105 0.66 -4.54 -3.04
CA ILE A 105 1.41 -4.52 -4.30
C ILE A 105 2.51 -5.59 -4.33
N ASP A 106 3.03 -5.96 -3.16
CA ASP A 106 4.12 -6.94 -3.04
C ASP A 106 3.63 -8.38 -3.32
N HIS A 107 2.31 -8.62 -3.19
CA HIS A 107 1.67 -9.89 -3.50
C HIS A 107 1.18 -10.01 -4.95
N ILE A 108 1.37 -8.99 -5.79
CA ILE A 108 0.92 -9.03 -7.18
C ILE A 108 1.82 -9.96 -7.99
N ARG A 109 1.24 -11.07 -8.48
CA ARG A 109 1.93 -12.02 -9.35
C ARG A 109 1.82 -11.64 -10.82
N SER A 110 0.61 -11.34 -11.31
CA SER A 110 0.40 -11.02 -12.73
C SER A 110 -0.91 -10.29 -13.00
N PHE A 111 -1.02 -9.72 -14.20
CA PHE A 111 -2.25 -9.13 -14.74
C PHE A 111 -2.73 -9.95 -15.93
N GLN A 112 -4.03 -10.22 -15.98
CA GLN A 112 -4.69 -10.93 -17.07
C GLN A 112 -5.87 -10.10 -17.57
N MET A 113 -6.27 -10.32 -18.82
CA MET A 113 -7.57 -9.84 -19.31
C MET A 113 -8.56 -10.98 -19.25
N ASP A 114 -9.73 -10.73 -18.66
CA ASP A 114 -10.84 -11.66 -18.76
C ASP A 114 -11.46 -11.64 -20.17
N LEU A 115 -12.37 -12.58 -20.43
CA LEU A 115 -13.05 -12.75 -21.73
C LEU A 115 -13.90 -11.53 -22.13
N VAL A 116 -14.23 -10.64 -21.19
CA VAL A 116 -15.07 -9.46 -21.40
C VAL A 116 -14.21 -8.18 -21.42
N GLY A 117 -12.89 -8.31 -21.39
CA GLY A 117 -11.93 -7.21 -21.46
C GLY A 117 -11.74 -6.44 -20.15
N THR A 118 -12.11 -7.03 -19.01
CA THR A 118 -11.78 -6.51 -17.68
C THR A 118 -10.40 -6.99 -17.26
N THR A 119 -9.62 -6.13 -16.63
CA THR A 119 -8.34 -6.52 -16.05
C THR A 119 -8.57 -7.31 -14.75
N LEU A 120 -8.01 -8.51 -14.72
CA LEU A 120 -7.93 -9.37 -13.55
C LEU A 120 -6.50 -9.33 -13.00
N LEU A 121 -6.36 -9.10 -11.70
CA LEU A 121 -5.10 -9.12 -10.99
C LEU A 121 -4.99 -10.43 -10.23
N ILE A 122 -3.88 -11.14 -10.42
CA ILE A 122 -3.61 -12.43 -9.78
C ILE A 122 -2.56 -12.22 -8.71
N LEU A 123 -2.86 -12.65 -7.48
CA LEU A 123 -1.95 -12.62 -6.34
C LEU A 123 -1.14 -13.91 -6.24
N ASP A 124 -0.03 -13.89 -5.47
CA ASP A 124 0.85 -15.05 -5.34
C ASP A 124 0.18 -16.27 -4.66
N ASN A 125 -0.83 -16.06 -3.82
CA ASN A 125 -1.66 -17.11 -3.24
C ASN A 125 -2.81 -17.61 -4.15
N GLY A 126 -2.85 -17.15 -5.40
CA GLY A 126 -3.87 -17.54 -6.37
C GLY A 126 -5.18 -16.75 -6.30
N THR A 127 -5.35 -15.86 -5.32
CA THR A 127 -6.51 -14.96 -5.26
C THR A 127 -6.55 -14.08 -6.50
N SER A 128 -7.73 -13.91 -7.10
CA SER A 128 -7.95 -13.06 -8.26
C SER A 128 -8.87 -11.88 -7.93
N VAL A 129 -8.45 -10.66 -8.28
CA VAL A 129 -9.19 -9.42 -7.97
C VAL A 129 -9.45 -8.62 -9.24
N HIS A 130 -10.70 -8.21 -9.46
CA HIS A 130 -11.04 -7.33 -10.57
C HIS A 130 -10.53 -5.91 -10.35
N VAL A 131 -9.86 -5.37 -11.36
CA VAL A 131 -9.35 -4.00 -11.36
C VAL A 131 -10.18 -3.15 -12.32
N SER A 132 -10.70 -2.03 -11.82
CA SER A 132 -11.40 -1.08 -12.67
C SER A 132 -10.41 -0.29 -13.53
N ARG A 133 -10.83 0.09 -14.75
CA ARG A 133 -9.97 0.87 -15.67
C ARG A 133 -9.39 2.13 -15.04
N LYS A 134 -10.18 2.82 -14.20
CA LYS A 134 -9.77 4.03 -13.48
C LYS A 134 -8.56 3.75 -12.59
N TYR A 135 -8.67 2.74 -11.73
CA TYR A 135 -7.64 2.42 -10.73
C TYR A 135 -6.44 1.70 -11.34
N PHE A 136 -6.62 0.99 -12.45
CA PHE A 136 -5.51 0.32 -13.14
C PHE A 136 -4.43 1.31 -13.60
N LYS A 137 -4.81 2.52 -14.02
CA LYS A 137 -3.84 3.57 -14.39
C LYS A 137 -2.97 3.99 -13.20
N GLU A 138 -3.58 4.19 -12.04
CA GLU A 138 -2.87 4.56 -10.82
C GLU A 138 -1.96 3.43 -10.32
N LEU A 139 -2.44 2.19 -10.36
CA LEU A 139 -1.67 1.00 -10.00
C LEU A 139 -0.43 0.84 -10.90
N LYS A 140 -0.58 0.98 -12.22
CA LYS A 140 0.55 0.94 -13.17
C LYS A 140 1.62 1.98 -12.84
N LYS A 141 1.20 3.22 -12.57
CA LYS A 141 2.11 4.30 -12.18
C LYS A 141 2.85 3.97 -10.89
N LYS A 142 2.16 3.38 -9.91
CA LYS A 142 2.75 2.97 -8.63
C LYS A 142 3.79 1.85 -8.80
N LEU A 143 3.54 0.91 -9.70
CA LEU A 143 4.44 -0.21 -10.03
C LEU A 143 5.57 0.17 -11.01
N GLY A 144 5.53 1.38 -11.59
CA GLY A 144 6.52 1.80 -12.60
C GLY A 144 6.41 1.05 -13.93
N ILE A 145 5.24 0.45 -14.23
CA ILE A 145 5.02 -0.35 -15.44
C ILE A 145 4.06 0.35 -16.41
N GLY A 146 4.23 0.11 -17.70
CA GLY A 146 3.41 0.68 -18.77
C GLY A 146 3.85 2.10 -19.13
N LYS A 147 4.46 2.25 -20.31
CA LYS A 147 4.76 3.57 -20.89
C LYS A 147 3.43 4.32 -21.12
N GLU A 148 3.38 5.59 -20.70
CA GLU A 148 2.41 6.53 -21.28
C GLU A 148 2.80 6.69 -22.75
N VAL A 149 1.95 6.18 -23.65
CA VAL A 149 1.99 6.50 -25.08
C VAL A 149 1.06 7.67 -25.29
#